data_AF-A0A661TX13-F1
#
_entry.id   AF-A0A661TX13-F1
#
_cell.length_a   1.000
_cell.length_b   1.000
_cell.length_c   1.000
_cell.angle_alpha   90.00
_cell.angle_beta   90.00
_cell.angle_gamma   90.00
#
_symmetry.space_group_name_H-M   'P 1'
#
loop_
_entity.id
_entity.type
_entity.pdbx_description
1 polymer ?
#
loop_
_entity_poly.entity_id
_entity_poly.type
_entity_poly.pdbx_seq_one_letter_code
_entity_poly.pdbx_strand_id
1 'polypeptide(L)' 'KENLVTRIRRQIRNLYERFYERYRESAITTINADGFCQACFVRATPRQVADIKTGRKLVFCESCGRILIWRGEDNEKD' A
#
# COMPACT_ATOMS: atom_id res chain seq x y z
N LYS A 1 12.14 -2.81 16.91
CA LYS A 1 10.85 -2.47 16.23
C LYS A 1 10.06 -1.37 16.95
N GLU A 2 10.20 -1.17 18.27
CA GLU A 2 9.38 -0.24 19.07
C GLU A 2 9.56 1.26 18.77
N ASN A 3 10.72 1.72 18.28
CA ASN A 3 10.99 3.15 18.11
C ASN A 3 10.35 3.83 16.89
N LEU A 4 9.96 3.07 15.86
CA LEU A 4 9.35 3.63 14.65
C LEU A 4 7.87 3.97 14.85
N VAL A 5 7.17 3.19 15.68
CA VAL A 5 5.72 3.34 15.92
C VAL A 5 5.43 4.65 16.68
N THR A 6 6.33 5.07 17.56
CA THR A 6 6.18 6.30 18.38
C THR A 6 6.26 7.59 17.56
N ARG A 7 6.94 7.56 16.41
CA ARG A 7 7.09 8.72 15.49
C ARG A 7 6.01 8.82 14.43
N ILE A 8 5.18 7.79 14.27
CA ILE A 8 4.10 7.78 13.30
C ILE A 8 2.87 8.45 13.90
N ARG A 9 2.28 9.41 13.17
CA ARG A 9 1.05 10.11 13.59
C ARG A 9 -0.04 9.09 13.98
N ARG A 10 -0.73 9.33 15.09
CA ARG A 10 -1.76 8.45 15.69
C ARG A 10 -2.78 7.88 14.67
N GLN A 11 -3.15 8.65 13.65
CA GLN A 11 -4.05 8.20 12.58
C GLN A 11 -3.50 7.05 11.74
N ILE A 12 -2.21 7.08 11.39
CA ILE A 12 -1.58 6.02 10.59
C ILE A 12 -1.40 4.76 11.44
N ARG A 13 -1.11 4.92 12.74
CA ARG A 13 -1.07 3.80 13.69
C ARG A 13 -2.40 3.06 13.78
N ASN A 14 -3.50 3.79 13.97
CA ASN A 14 -4.84 3.19 14.05
C ASN A 14 -5.27 2.54 12.72
N LEU A 15 -4.77 3.01 11.59
CA LEU A 15 -4.98 2.35 10.30
C LEU A 15 -4.22 1.03 10.26
N TYR A 16 -2.93 1.05 10.61
CA TYR A 16 -2.06 -0.12 10.62
C TYR A 16 -2.55 -1.22 11.58
N GLU A 17 -2.91 -0.87 12.82
CA GLU A 17 -3.42 -1.82 13.82
C GLU A 17 -4.72 -2.48 13.35
N ARG A 18 -5.66 -1.72 12.76
CA ARG A 18 -6.90 -2.29 12.18
C ARG A 18 -6.64 -3.31 11.07
N PHE A 19 -5.66 -3.04 10.21
CA PHE A 19 -5.28 -3.99 9.14
C PHE A 19 -4.61 -5.25 9.70
N TYR A 20 -3.72 -5.07 10.68
CA TYR A 20 -3.02 -6.18 11.31
C TYR A 20 -3.96 -7.08 12.12
N GLU A 21 -4.91 -6.49 12.85
CA GLU A 21 -5.93 -7.27 13.58
C GLU A 21 -6.84 -8.04 12.64
N ARG A 22 -7.31 -7.39 11.56
CA ARG A 22 -8.29 -7.96 10.62
C ARG A 22 -7.71 -8.98 9.65
N TYR A 23 -6.50 -8.76 9.15
CA TYR A 23 -5.92 -9.56 8.08
C TYR A 23 -4.64 -10.28 8.49
N ARG A 24 -4.07 -10.02 9.68
CA ARG A 24 -2.76 -10.53 10.13
C ARG A 24 -1.61 -10.25 9.14
N GLU A 25 -1.82 -9.26 8.28
CA GLU A 25 -0.96 -8.94 7.15
C GLU A 25 -0.63 -7.45 7.11
N SER A 26 0.32 -7.09 6.25
CA SER A 26 0.72 -5.70 6.01
C SER A 26 -0.44 -4.84 5.50
N ALA A 27 -0.55 -3.62 6.04
CA ALA A 27 -1.44 -2.57 5.55
C ALA A 27 -1.00 -1.99 4.18
N ILE A 28 0.20 -2.37 3.72
CA ILE A 28 0.83 -1.90 2.47
C ILE A 28 1.03 -3.09 1.54
N THR A 29 0.72 -2.92 0.27
CA THR A 29 0.93 -3.94 -0.77
C THR A 29 1.27 -3.28 -2.12
N THR A 30 1.84 -4.04 -3.04
CA THR A 30 2.14 -3.55 -4.39
C THR A 30 0.95 -3.73 -5.32
N ILE A 31 0.99 -3.03 -6.46
CA ILE A 31 0.24 -3.43 -7.66
C ILE A 31 1.20 -4.14 -8.64
N ASN A 32 0.70 -5.11 -9.41
CA ASN A 32 1.45 -5.69 -10.53
C ASN A 32 1.41 -4.78 -11.77
N ALA A 33 2.10 -5.20 -12.84
CA ALA A 33 2.17 -4.47 -14.11
C ALA A 33 0.79 -4.11 -14.69
N ASP A 34 -0.20 -4.99 -14.52
CA ASP A 34 -1.57 -4.83 -15.03
C ASP A 34 -2.49 -4.01 -14.10
N GLY A 35 -1.98 -3.61 -12.93
CA GLY A 35 -2.68 -2.77 -11.95
C GLY A 35 -3.47 -3.53 -10.87
N PHE A 36 -3.21 -4.82 -10.67
CA PHE A 36 -3.88 -5.62 -9.64
C PHE A 36 -3.21 -5.49 -8.28
N CYS A 37 -4.02 -5.21 -7.26
CA CYS A 37 -3.62 -5.27 -5.87
C CYS A 37 -3.15 -6.68 -5.51
N GLN A 38 -1.92 -6.83 -5.02
CA GLN A 38 -1.33 -8.13 -4.70
C GLN A 38 -1.89 -8.80 -3.44
N ALA A 39 -2.79 -8.14 -2.70
CA ALA A 39 -3.40 -8.70 -1.50
C ALA A 39 -4.84 -9.20 -1.69
N CYS A 40 -5.62 -8.55 -2.57
CA CYS A 40 -7.03 -8.91 -2.79
C CYS A 40 -7.35 -9.24 -4.25
N PHE A 41 -6.36 -9.14 -5.14
CA PHE A 41 -6.48 -9.45 -6.57
C PHE A 41 -7.55 -8.64 -7.32
N VAL A 42 -8.03 -7.55 -6.73
CA VAL A 42 -8.89 -6.58 -7.42
C VAL A 42 -8.04 -5.59 -8.21
N ARG A 43 -8.50 -5.26 -9.42
CA ARG A 43 -7.84 -4.30 -10.30
C ARG A 43 -8.08 -2.87 -9.82
N ALA A 44 -7.00 -2.11 -9.63
CA ALA A 44 -7.09 -0.68 -9.38
C ALA A 44 -7.58 0.05 -10.64
N THR A 45 -8.31 1.15 -10.45
CA THR A 45 -8.80 1.96 -11.59
C THR A 45 -7.63 2.59 -12.35
N PRO A 46 -7.78 2.92 -13.65
CA PRO A 46 -6.71 3.57 -14.41
C PRO A 46 -6.18 4.86 -13.76
N ARG A 47 -7.08 5.63 -13.13
CA ARG A 47 -6.72 6.83 -12.35
C ARG A 47 -5.87 6.47 -11.13
N GLN A 48 -6.26 5.45 -10.36
CA GLN A 48 -5.46 4.96 -9.24
C GLN A 48 -4.09 4.49 -9.72
N VAL A 49 -3.99 3.74 -10.82
CA VAL A 49 -2.70 3.28 -11.36
C VAL A 49 -1.79 4.47 -11.72
N ALA A 50 -2.34 5.50 -12.37
CA ALA A 50 -1.58 6.73 -12.67
C ALA A 50 -1.14 7.47 -11.40
N ASP A 51 -2.02 7.57 -10.40
CA ASP A 51 -1.71 8.19 -9.11
C ASP A 51 -0.65 7.40 -8.32
N ILE A 52 -0.70 6.07 -8.34
CA ILE A 52 0.27 5.18 -7.67
C ILE A 52 1.63 5.31 -8.36
N LYS A 53 1.68 5.29 -9.69
CA LYS A 53 2.94 5.43 -10.47
C LYS A 53 3.58 6.81 -10.33
N THR A 54 2.80 7.86 -10.11
CA THR A 54 3.34 9.22 -9.89
C THR A 54 3.88 9.43 -8.48
N GLY A 55 3.46 8.62 -7.49
CA GLY A 55 3.99 8.66 -6.12
C GLY A 55 3.72 9.95 -5.33
N ARG A 56 2.90 10.88 -5.86
CA ARG A 56 2.67 12.21 -5.26
C ARG A 56 1.73 12.18 -4.06
N LYS A 57 0.95 11.11 -3.90
CA LYS A 57 0.00 10.93 -2.79
C LYS A 57 -0.13 9.45 -2.45
N LEU A 58 -0.56 9.17 -1.23
CA LEU A 58 -0.96 7.83 -0.83
C LEU A 58 -2.24 7.43 -1.56
N VAL A 59 -2.24 6.25 -2.15
CA VAL A 59 -3.40 5.66 -2.81
C VAL A 59 -3.77 4.39 -2.06
N PHE A 60 -5.06 4.21 -1.80
CA PHE A 60 -5.61 3.05 -1.12
C PHE A 60 -6.40 2.20 -2.11
N CYS A 61 -6.35 0.88 -1.95
CA CYS A 61 -7.20 -0.05 -2.68
C CYS A 61 -8.67 0.20 -2.30
N GLU A 62 -9.56 0.37 -3.27
CA GLU A 62 -10.99 0.59 -3.00
C GLU A 62 -11.69 -0.67 -2.44
N SER A 63 -11.16 -1.86 -2.74
CA SER A 63 -11.74 -3.13 -2.28
C SER A 63 -11.28 -3.52 -0.87
N CYS A 64 -9.97 -3.55 -0.62
CA CYS A 64 -9.44 -4.00 0.67
C CYS A 64 -8.89 -2.89 1.56
N GLY A 65 -8.73 -1.66 1.05
CA GLY A 65 -8.24 -0.50 1.80
C GLY A 65 -6.73 -0.46 2.07
N ARG A 66 -5.94 -1.44 1.58
CA ARG A 66 -4.47 -1.40 1.73
C ARG A 66 -3.86 -0.24 0.93
N ILE A 67 -2.77 0.32 1.44
CA ILE A 67 -1.95 1.30 0.71
C ILE A 67 -1.31 0.59 -0.47
N LEU A 68 -1.50 1.14 -1.66
CA LEU A 68 -0.93 0.64 -2.90
C LEU A 68 0.36 1.38 -3.22
N ILE A 69 1.43 0.62 -3.46
CA ILE A 69 2.72 1.14 -3.91
C ILE A 69 3.09 0.57 -5.29
N TRP A 70 3.73 1.39 -6.11
CA TRP A 70 4.38 0.93 -7.33
C TRP A 70 5.82 0.59 -6.98
N ARG A 71 6.23 -0.66 -7.21
CA ARG A 71 7.61 -1.06 -6.93
C ARG A 71 8.59 -0.56 -8.01
N GLY A 72 8.10 -0.10 -9.16
CA GLY A 72 8.97 0.04 -10.33
C GLY A 72 9.47 -1.32 -10.80
N GLU A 73 10.04 -1.39 -11.99
CA GLU A 73 11.07 -2.40 -12.20
C GLU A 73 12.26 -1.95 -11.34
N ASP A 74 12.64 -2.77 -10.37
CA ASP A 74 13.82 -2.56 -9.53
C ASP A 74 15.04 -2.44 -10.48
N ASN A 75 15.42 -1.20 -10.86
CA ASN A 75 16.79 -0.94 -11.31
C ASN A 75 17.66 -0.86 -10.05
N GLU A 76 17.82 -2.01 -9.40
CA GLU A 76 18.80 -2.22 -8.34
C GLU A 76 19.74 -3.32 -8.85
N LYS A 77 20.69 -2.89 -9.69
CA LYS A 77 22.03 -3.46 -9.63
C LYS A 77 22.65 -2.87 -8.38
N ASP A 78 22.88 -3.69 -7.36
CA ASP A 78 24.09 -3.77 -6.52
C ASP A 78 23.89 -4.75 -5.36
#